data_AF-A0A925TNN0-F1
#
_entry.id   AF-A0A925TNN0-F1
#
_cell.length_a   1.000
_cell.length_b   1.000
_cell.length_c   1.000
_cell.angle_alpha   90.00
_cell.angle_beta   90.00
_cell.angle_gamma   90.00
#
_symmetry.space_group_name_H-M   'P 1'
#
loop_
_entity.id
_entity.type
_entity.pdbx_description
1 polymer ?
#
loop_
_entity_poly.entity_id
_entity_poly.type
_entity_poly.pdbx_seq_one_letter_code
_entity_poly.pdbx_strand_id
1 'polypeptide(L)'
;WSSIEFTGKWRALHHVARRFNAPALVSAHVSGDEGVIVGNYRTTTVREVHLYTVYDAPVPAKGLLRWDLFTLDGDIVVSGKKKVALRHGESISQKTLDLSKPLTAHTRDRVYLRIALDIDGVTVSEDTVFLTPPRFLDLPRAKKTAAAIKLLTPTQALLSFTSPVFQHRFAFDLPGIAHTSSDNYFELYPREKKEVVVEFTKPVTKAKLTAALRSRSLADTYA
;
A
#
# COMPACT_ATOMS: atom_id res chain seq x y z
N TRP A 1 11.98 20.06 -3.88
CA TRP A 1 11.40 18.73 -3.57
C TRP A 1 10.14 18.51 -4.41
N SER A 2 10.26 17.98 -5.63
CA SER A 2 9.11 17.76 -6.52
C SER A 2 8.59 16.32 -6.47
N SER A 3 7.27 16.15 -6.58
CA SER A 3 6.59 14.86 -6.80
C SER A 3 6.45 14.51 -8.28
N ILE A 4 6.61 15.49 -9.17
CA ILE A 4 6.60 15.35 -10.63
C ILE A 4 7.98 15.74 -11.18
N GLU A 5 8.48 14.96 -12.14
CA GLU A 5 9.72 15.28 -12.87
C GLU A 5 9.50 16.38 -13.90
N PHE A 6 10.58 17.02 -14.36
CA PHE A 6 10.50 18.03 -15.42
C PHE A 6 9.81 17.52 -16.70
N THR A 7 9.93 16.23 -16.99
CA THR A 7 9.29 15.55 -18.12
C THR A 7 7.78 15.31 -17.93
N GLY A 8 7.22 15.64 -16.76
CA GLY A 8 5.85 15.31 -16.37
C GLY A 8 5.69 13.92 -15.75
N LYS A 9 6.74 13.09 -15.69
CA LYS A 9 6.69 11.76 -15.08
C LYS A 9 6.42 11.86 -13.58
N TRP A 10 5.45 11.08 -13.09
CA TRP A 10 5.15 11.01 -11.67
C TRP A 10 6.24 10.22 -10.93
N ARG A 11 6.67 10.74 -9.78
CA ARG A 11 7.49 10.00 -8.80
C ARG A 11 6.59 9.26 -7.83
N ALA A 12 7.19 8.39 -7.02
CA ALA A 12 6.51 7.68 -5.93
C ALA A 12 5.58 8.58 -5.11
N LEU A 13 6.07 9.77 -4.74
CA LEU A 13 5.31 10.74 -3.96
C LEU A 13 3.99 11.14 -4.62
N HIS A 14 3.92 11.31 -5.94
CA HIS A 14 2.68 11.76 -6.58
C HIS A 14 1.62 10.66 -6.62
N HIS A 15 2.04 9.40 -6.80
CA HIS A 15 1.14 8.25 -6.67
C HIS A 15 0.57 8.12 -5.25
N VAL A 16 1.43 8.29 -4.24
CA VAL A 16 1.04 8.23 -2.82
C VAL A 16 0.19 9.45 -2.42
N ALA A 17 0.46 10.63 -2.97
CA ALA A 17 -0.31 11.85 -2.70
C ALA A 17 -1.76 11.76 -3.13
N ARG A 18 -2.04 11.08 -4.25
CA ARG A 18 -3.41 10.80 -4.66
C ARG A 18 -4.17 9.94 -3.63
N ARG A 19 -3.47 9.08 -2.87
CA ARG A 19 -4.06 8.24 -1.83
C ARG A 19 -4.29 9.04 -0.54
N PHE A 20 -3.30 9.76 -0.05
CA PHE A 20 -3.43 10.51 1.20
C PHE A 20 -4.24 11.82 1.08
N ASN A 21 -4.50 12.30 -0.14
CA ASN A 21 -5.45 13.40 -0.41
C ASN A 21 -6.79 12.91 -0.95
N ALA A 22 -7.10 11.61 -0.82
CA ALA A 22 -8.42 11.10 -1.21
C ALA A 22 -9.53 11.73 -0.35
N PRO A 23 -10.70 12.04 -0.91
CA PRO A 23 -11.78 12.72 -0.20
C PRO A 23 -12.41 11.88 0.93
N ALA A 24 -12.12 10.59 0.95
CA ALA A 24 -12.45 9.69 2.04
C ALA A 24 -11.20 8.86 2.33
N LEU A 25 -10.68 8.95 3.55
CA LEU A 25 -9.38 8.41 3.92
C LEU A 25 -9.48 7.66 5.26
N VAL A 26 -8.83 6.50 5.34
CA VAL A 26 -8.41 5.92 6.62
C VAL A 26 -6.94 6.24 6.84
N SER A 27 -6.57 6.56 8.07
CA SER A 27 -5.17 6.74 8.46
C SER A 27 -4.90 6.10 9.81
N ALA A 28 -3.62 5.87 10.10
CA ALA A 28 -3.17 5.29 11.34
C ALA A 28 -2.05 6.12 11.97
N HIS A 29 -2.07 6.20 13.29
CA HIS A 29 -0.96 6.69 14.10
C HIS A 29 -0.44 5.54 14.96
N VAL A 30 0.80 5.14 14.72
CA VAL A 30 1.51 4.15 15.55
C VAL A 30 2.04 4.89 16.77
N SER A 31 1.56 4.53 17.96
CA SER A 31 1.98 5.17 19.21
C SER A 31 3.23 4.52 19.76
N GLY A 32 4.16 5.34 20.25
CA GLY A 32 5.47 4.92 20.74
C GLY A 32 6.56 5.03 19.67
N ASP A 33 7.78 4.81 20.12
CA ASP A 33 8.98 5.01 19.32
C ASP A 33 9.84 3.75 19.32
N GLU A 34 10.72 3.65 18.32
CA GLU A 34 11.77 2.64 18.27
C GLU A 34 13.13 3.32 18.20
N GLY A 35 13.98 3.01 19.19
CA GLY A 35 15.34 3.54 19.32
C GLY A 35 16.37 2.45 19.08
N VAL A 36 17.55 2.85 18.61
CA VAL A 36 18.71 1.96 18.45
C VAL A 36 19.59 2.11 19.68
N ILE A 37 20.10 0.99 20.23
CA ILE A 37 21.10 0.97 21.30
C ILE A 37 22.47 0.60 20.68
N VAL A 38 23.42 0.12 21.47
CA VAL A 38 24.72 -0.38 20.99
C VAL A 38 24.50 -1.62 20.12
N GLY A 39 25.06 -1.62 18.90
CA GLY A 39 24.96 -2.73 17.95
C GLY A 39 23.59 -2.81 17.26
N ASN A 40 23.11 -4.04 17.00
CA ASN A 40 21.81 -4.30 16.35
C ASN A 40 20.62 -4.38 17.35
N TYR A 41 20.85 -4.03 18.63
CA TYR A 41 19.82 -4.05 19.66
C TYR A 41 18.93 -2.80 19.58
N ARG A 42 17.64 -2.98 19.91
CA ARG A 42 16.60 -1.97 19.75
C ARG A 42 15.73 -1.90 21.01
N THR A 43 15.36 -0.69 21.41
CA THR A 43 14.29 -0.45 22.38
C THR A 43 13.06 0.00 21.65
N THR A 44 11.90 -0.30 22.20
CA THR A 44 10.63 0.09 21.61
C THR A 44 9.57 0.28 22.67
N THR A 45 8.73 1.29 22.46
CA THR A 45 7.50 1.51 23.23
C THR A 45 6.25 1.28 22.37
N VAL A 46 6.43 0.84 21.12
CA VAL A 46 5.35 0.59 20.18
C VAL A 46 4.50 -0.59 20.66
N ARG A 47 3.25 -0.28 21.00
CA ARG A 47 2.27 -1.26 21.53
C ARG A 47 0.88 -1.13 20.92
N GLU A 48 0.53 0.04 20.39
CA GLU A 48 -0.83 0.33 19.96
C GLU A 48 -0.87 1.19 18.70
N VAL A 49 -1.96 1.09 17.96
CA VAL A 49 -2.21 1.86 16.74
C VAL A 49 -3.57 2.53 16.84
N HIS A 50 -3.61 3.84 16.61
CA HIS A 50 -4.84 4.63 16.58
C HIS A 50 -5.30 4.80 15.14
N LEU A 51 -6.52 4.36 14.85
CA LEU A 51 -7.15 4.47 13.54
C LEU A 51 -8.06 5.69 13.47
N TYR A 52 -7.90 6.48 12.41
CA TYR A 52 -8.68 7.66 12.13
C TYR A 52 -9.37 7.55 10.79
N THR A 53 -10.46 8.31 10.63
CA THR A 53 -11.08 8.56 9.33
C THR A 53 -11.11 10.06 9.07
N VAL A 54 -10.76 10.47 7.85
CA VAL A 54 -10.90 11.85 7.36
C VAL A 54 -11.87 11.84 6.20
N TYR A 55 -12.80 12.79 6.15
CA TYR A 55 -13.82 12.84 5.12
C TYR A 55 -14.11 14.27 4.64
N ASP A 56 -13.77 14.55 3.39
CA ASP A 56 -13.92 15.86 2.75
C ASP A 56 -14.99 15.88 1.65
N ALA A 57 -15.59 14.73 1.33
CA ALA A 57 -16.66 14.70 0.34
C ALA A 57 -17.90 15.50 0.82
N PRO A 58 -18.67 16.13 -0.09
CA PRO A 58 -19.71 17.10 0.28
C PRO A 58 -20.97 16.46 0.88
N VAL A 59 -21.23 15.19 0.56
CA VAL A 59 -22.42 14.47 1.02
C VAL A 59 -22.04 13.52 2.15
N PRO A 60 -22.67 13.57 3.34
CA PRO A 60 -22.41 12.62 4.41
C PRO A 60 -22.60 11.17 3.96
N ALA A 61 -21.77 10.27 4.47
CA ALA A 61 -21.81 8.86 4.12
C ALA A 61 -21.73 7.96 5.36
N LYS A 62 -22.06 6.69 5.16
CA LYS A 62 -21.78 5.61 6.10
C LYS A 62 -20.68 4.75 5.50
N GLY A 63 -19.66 4.45 6.30
CA GLY A 63 -18.55 3.61 5.89
C GLY A 63 -18.37 2.38 6.77
N LEU A 64 -17.53 1.47 6.31
CA LEU A 64 -17.02 0.35 7.08
C LEU A 64 -15.49 0.49 7.18
N LEU A 65 -15.01 0.85 8.37
CA LEU A 65 -13.59 0.78 8.70
C LEU A 65 -13.21 -0.67 8.96
N ARG A 66 -12.17 -1.18 8.30
CA ARG A 66 -11.61 -2.53 8.48
C ARG A 66 -10.13 -2.46 8.85
N TRP A 67 -9.69 -3.43 9.64
CA TRP A 67 -8.29 -3.60 9.97
C TRP A 67 -7.94 -5.08 10.13
N ASP A 68 -6.79 -5.47 9.63
CA ASP A 68 -6.28 -6.83 9.69
C ASP A 68 -4.77 -6.78 9.95
N LEU A 69 -4.32 -7.38 11.04
CA LEU A 69 -2.90 -7.59 11.34
C LEU A 69 -2.48 -8.93 10.72
N PHE A 70 -1.60 -8.87 9.74
CA PHE A 70 -1.07 -10.04 9.06
C PHE A 70 0.35 -10.35 9.54
N THR A 71 0.70 -11.63 9.59
CA THR A 71 2.10 -12.04 9.49
C THR A 71 2.60 -11.85 8.05
N LEU A 72 3.91 -11.70 7.86
CA LEU A 72 4.50 -11.65 6.51
C LEU A 72 4.33 -12.97 5.72
N ASP A 73 4.05 -14.07 6.42
CA ASP A 73 3.71 -15.37 5.84
C ASP A 73 2.25 -15.43 5.31
N GLY A 74 1.43 -14.44 5.68
CA GLY A 74 0.07 -14.25 5.17
C GLY A 74 -1.05 -14.67 6.13
N ASP A 75 -0.73 -15.05 7.37
CA ASP A 75 -1.71 -15.43 8.37
C ASP A 75 -2.33 -14.18 9.02
N ILE A 76 -3.62 -14.23 9.31
CA ILE A 76 -4.32 -13.16 10.05
C ILE A 76 -4.17 -13.42 11.55
N VAL A 77 -3.56 -12.47 12.26
CA VAL A 77 -3.36 -12.51 13.72
C VAL A 77 -4.49 -11.80 14.46
N VAL A 78 -4.92 -10.66 13.94
CA VAL A 78 -6.04 -9.85 14.48
C VAL A 78 -6.85 -9.34 13.31
N SER A 79 -8.17 -9.34 13.43
CA SER A 79 -9.08 -8.74 12.46
C SER A 79 -10.18 -7.98 13.17
N GLY A 80 -10.71 -6.95 12.53
CA GLY A 80 -11.91 -6.28 13.00
C GLY A 80 -12.48 -5.29 11.99
N LYS A 81 -13.71 -4.88 12.28
CA LYS A 81 -14.42 -3.88 11.49
C LYS A 81 -15.33 -3.03 12.37
N LYS A 82 -15.56 -1.78 11.96
CA LYS A 82 -16.42 -0.82 12.65
C LYS A 82 -17.23 -0.03 11.62
N LYS A 83 -18.55 0.04 11.79
CA LYS A 83 -19.38 0.98 11.02
C LYS A 83 -19.08 2.39 11.49
N VAL A 84 -18.85 3.31 10.57
CA VAL A 84 -18.49 4.70 10.84
C VAL A 84 -19.45 5.65 10.13
N ALA A 85 -19.78 6.76 10.78
CA ALA A 85 -20.45 7.88 10.13
C ALA A 85 -19.39 8.87 9.65
N LEU A 86 -19.52 9.33 8.42
CA LEU A 86 -18.57 10.21 7.75
C LEU A 86 -19.29 11.52 7.44
N ARG A 87 -18.73 12.64 7.91
CA ARG A 87 -19.27 13.99 7.71
C ARG A 87 -18.17 14.88 7.14
N HIS A 88 -18.58 15.80 6.28
CA HIS A 88 -17.68 16.70 5.57
C HIS A 88 -16.80 17.51 6.53
N GLY A 89 -15.50 17.56 6.24
CA GLY A 89 -14.50 18.32 6.98
C GLY A 89 -14.13 17.74 8.35
N GLU A 90 -14.53 16.50 8.65
CA GLU A 90 -14.24 15.87 9.94
C GLU A 90 -13.07 14.88 9.88
N SER A 91 -12.26 14.90 10.94
CA SER A 91 -11.28 13.88 11.28
C SER A 91 -11.64 13.27 12.63
N ILE A 92 -11.90 11.96 12.66
CA ILE A 92 -12.42 11.26 13.85
C ILE A 92 -11.49 10.11 14.23
N SER A 93 -11.09 10.05 15.51
CA SER A 93 -10.46 8.86 16.09
C SER A 93 -11.50 7.75 16.24
N GLN A 94 -11.34 6.67 15.49
CA GLN A 94 -12.33 5.61 15.41
C GLN A 94 -12.04 4.44 16.34
N LYS A 95 -10.77 4.06 16.49
CA LYS A 95 -10.39 2.85 17.22
C LYS A 95 -8.93 2.92 17.64
N THR A 96 -8.66 2.58 18.89
CA THR A 96 -7.32 2.18 19.32
C THR A 96 -7.21 0.66 19.29
N LEU A 97 -6.18 0.14 18.65
CA LEU A 97 -5.82 -1.27 18.62
C LEU A 97 -4.67 -1.50 19.61
N ASP A 98 -4.93 -2.21 20.69
CA ASP A 98 -3.87 -2.72 21.56
C ASP A 98 -3.29 -4.00 20.93
N LEU A 99 -2.02 -3.91 20.53
CA LEU A 99 -1.29 -5.00 19.88
C LEU A 99 -0.29 -5.67 20.83
N SER A 100 -0.29 -5.33 22.12
CA SER A 100 0.64 -5.88 23.11
C SER A 100 0.64 -7.41 23.11
N LYS A 101 -0.54 -8.05 23.20
CA LYS A 101 -0.67 -9.51 23.18
C LYS A 101 -0.20 -10.12 21.84
N PRO A 102 -0.68 -9.72 20.66
CA PRO A 102 -0.12 -10.19 19.38
C PRO A 102 1.40 -10.07 19.28
N LEU A 103 1.96 -8.97 19.77
CA LEU A 103 3.40 -8.69 19.72
C LEU A 103 4.25 -9.55 20.68
N THR A 104 3.62 -10.28 21.62
CA THR A 104 4.31 -11.31 22.40
C THR A 104 4.52 -12.60 21.60
N ALA A 105 3.62 -12.91 20.66
CA ALA A 105 3.65 -14.14 19.86
C ALA A 105 4.35 -13.94 18.51
N HIS A 106 4.27 -12.73 17.95
CA HIS A 106 4.87 -12.38 16.66
C HIS A 106 5.74 -11.13 16.80
N THR A 107 6.97 -11.19 16.30
CA THR A 107 7.83 -10.00 16.25
C THR A 107 7.25 -8.93 15.33
N ARG A 108 7.40 -7.65 15.71
CA ARG A 108 7.00 -6.48 14.90
C ARG A 108 7.64 -6.47 13.50
N ASP A 109 8.81 -7.09 13.37
CA ASP A 109 9.57 -7.20 12.13
C ASP A 109 8.89 -8.10 11.10
N ARG A 110 7.95 -8.96 11.56
CA ARG A 110 7.27 -10.00 10.76
C ARG A 110 5.77 -9.79 10.66
N VAL A 111 5.26 -8.61 10.97
CA VAL A 111 3.84 -8.28 10.85
C VAL A 111 3.62 -6.94 10.16
N TYR A 112 2.46 -6.79 9.54
CA TYR A 112 1.97 -5.51 9.03
C TYR A 112 0.47 -5.39 9.27
N LEU A 113 0.00 -4.18 9.51
CA LEU A 113 -1.41 -3.88 9.69
C LEU A 113 -1.96 -3.31 8.38
N ARG A 114 -2.92 -3.98 7.77
CA ARG A 114 -3.70 -3.45 6.66
C ARG A 114 -4.93 -2.74 7.22
N ILE A 115 -5.17 -1.51 6.78
CA ILE A 115 -6.36 -0.73 7.12
C ILE A 115 -7.10 -0.36 5.85
N ALA A 116 -8.43 -0.35 5.90
CA ALA A 116 -9.27 0.03 4.78
C ALA A 116 -10.55 0.74 5.22
N LEU A 117 -11.04 1.64 4.37
CA LEU A 117 -12.36 2.26 4.49
C LEU A 117 -13.18 1.89 3.25
N ASP A 118 -14.32 1.25 3.48
CA ASP A 118 -15.28 0.95 2.42
C ASP A 118 -16.49 1.90 2.51
N ILE A 119 -16.98 2.37 1.38
CA ILE A 119 -18.26 3.10 1.23
C ILE A 119 -19.05 2.39 0.14
N ASP A 120 -20.32 2.07 0.41
CA ASP A 120 -21.22 1.37 -0.52
C ASP A 120 -20.62 0.08 -1.12
N GLY A 121 -19.84 -0.64 -0.31
CA GLY A 121 -19.20 -1.91 -0.70
C GLY A 121 -17.91 -1.76 -1.51
N VAL A 122 -17.43 -0.54 -1.75
CA VAL A 122 -16.20 -0.25 -2.48
C VAL A 122 -15.13 0.26 -1.51
N THR A 123 -13.93 -0.33 -1.55
CA THR A 123 -12.76 0.19 -0.84
C THR A 123 -12.36 1.54 -1.43
N VAL A 124 -12.60 2.64 -0.69
CA VAL A 124 -12.26 4.00 -1.14
C VAL A 124 -10.88 4.45 -0.65
N SER A 125 -10.36 3.80 0.39
CA SER A 125 -9.04 4.05 0.94
C SER A 125 -8.47 2.78 1.56
N GLU A 126 -7.20 2.48 1.30
CA GLU A 126 -6.44 1.41 1.94
C GLU A 126 -5.01 1.87 2.21
N ASP A 127 -4.42 1.40 3.31
CA ASP A 127 -3.00 1.61 3.60
C ASP A 127 -2.40 0.44 4.39
N THR A 128 -1.07 0.32 4.34
CA THR A 128 -0.29 -0.63 5.13
C THR A 128 0.54 0.11 6.16
N VAL A 129 0.39 -0.28 7.41
CA VAL A 129 1.05 0.30 8.57
C VAL A 129 2.06 -0.71 9.12
N PHE A 130 3.30 -0.25 9.29
CA PHE A 130 4.35 -1.03 9.95
C PHE A 130 4.53 -0.60 11.40
N LEU A 131 4.95 -1.55 12.23
CA LEU A 131 5.18 -1.33 13.66
C LEU A 131 6.67 -1.14 13.98
N THR A 132 7.51 -1.06 12.94
CA THR A 132 8.95 -0.83 12.99
C THR A 132 9.40 -0.15 11.69
N PRO A 133 10.51 0.60 11.67
CA PRO A 133 11.08 1.13 10.44
C PRO A 133 11.33 0.06 9.36
N PRO A 134 11.09 0.34 8.06
CA PRO A 134 11.17 -0.67 7.01
C PRO A 134 12.49 -1.44 6.90
N ARG A 135 13.61 -0.84 7.31
CA ARG A 135 14.93 -1.51 7.30
C ARG A 135 15.05 -2.70 8.26
N PHE A 136 14.14 -2.82 9.23
CA PHE A 136 14.10 -3.91 10.20
C PHE A 136 13.06 -4.97 9.86
N LEU A 137 12.21 -4.73 8.87
CA LEU A 137 11.22 -5.70 8.43
C LEU A 137 11.91 -6.87 7.74
N ASP A 138 11.47 -8.08 8.08
CA ASP A 138 11.90 -9.32 7.43
C ASP A 138 11.10 -9.57 6.14
N LEU A 139 11.09 -8.56 5.25
CA LEU A 139 10.26 -8.60 4.04
C LEU A 139 10.66 -9.78 3.14
N PRO A 140 9.71 -10.65 2.76
CA PRO A 140 10.01 -11.78 1.92
C PRO A 140 10.32 -11.31 0.50
N ARG A 141 11.34 -11.91 -0.12
CA ARG A 141 11.58 -11.75 -1.55
C ARG A 141 10.71 -12.72 -2.35
N ALA A 142 9.96 -12.21 -3.30
CA ALA A 142 9.21 -13.06 -4.21
C ALA A 142 10.17 -13.74 -5.19
N LYS A 143 10.21 -15.08 -5.21
CA LYS A 143 10.96 -15.83 -6.25
C LYS A 143 10.48 -15.47 -7.66
N LYS A 144 9.17 -15.20 -7.80
CA LYS A 144 8.54 -14.75 -9.03
C LYS A 144 7.28 -13.95 -8.70
N THR A 145 7.23 -12.72 -9.20
CA THR A 145 5.99 -11.94 -9.29
C THR A 145 5.38 -12.17 -10.67
N ALA A 146 4.13 -12.63 -10.71
CA ALA A 146 3.41 -12.82 -11.96
C ALA A 146 2.96 -11.46 -12.50
N ALA A 147 3.21 -11.24 -13.79
CA ALA A 147 2.71 -10.08 -14.53
C ALA A 147 1.96 -10.55 -15.77
N ALA A 148 0.77 -10.00 -16.01
CA ALA A 148 -0.03 -10.23 -17.20
C ALA A 148 -0.32 -8.90 -17.89
N ILE A 149 -0.32 -8.90 -19.22
CA ILE A 149 -0.56 -7.72 -20.06
C ILE A 149 -1.71 -8.03 -21.01
N LYS A 150 -2.77 -7.22 -20.94
CA LYS A 150 -3.89 -7.21 -21.87
C LYS A 150 -3.97 -5.85 -22.56
N LEU A 151 -3.74 -5.80 -23.88
CA LEU A 151 -4.04 -4.58 -24.65
C LEU A 151 -5.56 -4.40 -24.69
N LEU A 152 -6.01 -3.20 -24.33
CA LEU A 152 -7.42 -2.78 -24.43
C LEU A 152 -7.66 -2.05 -25.75
N THR A 153 -6.70 -1.20 -26.12
CA THR A 153 -6.61 -0.50 -27.41
C THR A 153 -5.13 -0.44 -27.82
N PRO A 154 -4.78 0.07 -29.01
CA PRO A 154 -3.37 0.30 -29.36
C PRO A 154 -2.64 1.24 -28.39
N THR A 155 -3.37 2.13 -27.69
CA THR A 155 -2.83 3.15 -26.78
C THR A 155 -3.20 2.92 -25.31
N GLN A 156 -3.78 1.77 -24.96
CA GLN A 156 -4.16 1.45 -23.59
C GLN A 156 -3.96 -0.04 -23.28
N ALA A 157 -3.41 -0.34 -22.10
CA ALA A 157 -3.24 -1.69 -21.60
C ALA A 157 -3.71 -1.82 -20.14
N LEU A 158 -4.18 -3.01 -19.79
CA LEU A 158 -4.35 -3.45 -18.41
C LEU A 158 -3.14 -4.32 -18.03
N LEU A 159 -2.39 -3.88 -17.02
CA LEU A 159 -1.32 -4.65 -16.39
C LEU A 159 -1.86 -5.24 -15.09
N SER A 160 -1.71 -6.55 -14.92
CA SER A 160 -2.10 -7.26 -13.71
C SER A 160 -0.87 -7.85 -13.04
N PHE A 161 -0.72 -7.62 -11.74
CA PHE A 161 0.39 -8.12 -10.93
C PHE A 161 -0.12 -9.00 -9.79
N THR A 162 0.58 -10.10 -9.51
CA THR A 162 0.27 -10.98 -8.37
C THR A 162 1.56 -11.57 -7.82
N SER A 163 1.72 -11.55 -6.51
CA SER A 163 2.87 -12.12 -5.80
C SER A 163 2.41 -13.20 -4.82
N PRO A 164 3.16 -14.30 -4.62
CA PRO A 164 2.83 -15.30 -3.59
C PRO A 164 3.06 -14.78 -2.16
N VAL A 165 3.85 -13.72 -2.00
CA VAL A 165 4.24 -13.12 -0.72
C VAL A 165 3.99 -11.61 -0.74
N PHE A 166 3.97 -10.98 0.43
CA PHE A 166 3.79 -9.53 0.54
C PHE A 166 4.95 -8.78 -0.13
N GLN A 167 4.65 -7.74 -0.92
CA GLN A 167 5.66 -6.88 -1.54
C GLN A 167 5.36 -5.40 -1.23
N HIS A 168 6.21 -4.78 -0.40
CA HIS A 168 6.05 -3.39 -0.02
C HIS A 168 6.49 -2.42 -1.12
N ARG A 169 5.67 -1.40 -1.42
CA ARG A 169 5.93 -0.39 -2.47
C ARG A 169 6.38 -1.02 -3.79
N PHE A 170 5.69 -2.06 -4.21
CA PHE A 170 5.86 -2.62 -5.53
C PHE A 170 5.63 -1.53 -6.59
N ALA A 171 6.59 -1.39 -7.49
CA ALA A 171 6.56 -0.45 -8.57
C ALA A 171 6.96 -1.12 -9.88
N PHE A 172 6.40 -0.65 -10.98
CA PHE A 172 6.80 -1.04 -12.32
C PHE A 172 7.23 0.16 -13.15
N ASP A 173 7.98 -0.10 -14.22
CA ASP A 173 8.34 0.87 -15.24
C ASP A 173 8.34 0.20 -16.63
N LEU A 174 8.26 1.03 -17.66
CA LEU A 174 8.34 0.64 -19.06
C LEU A 174 9.39 1.53 -19.76
N PRO A 175 10.70 1.24 -19.58
CA PRO A 175 11.76 2.08 -20.10
C PRO A 175 11.64 2.28 -21.61
N GLY A 176 11.80 3.53 -22.06
CA GLY A 176 11.67 3.89 -23.48
C GLY A 176 10.23 3.93 -24.01
N ILE A 177 9.22 3.78 -23.16
CA ILE A 177 7.80 3.88 -23.54
C ILE A 177 7.16 5.00 -22.71
N ALA A 178 6.82 6.11 -23.36
CA ALA A 178 6.11 7.20 -22.72
C ALA A 178 4.67 6.77 -22.34
N HIS A 179 4.35 6.85 -21.05
CA HIS A 179 3.08 6.38 -20.52
C HIS A 179 2.65 7.13 -19.25
N THR A 180 1.35 7.06 -18.95
CA THR A 180 0.79 7.33 -17.61
C THR A 180 0.20 6.03 -17.07
N SER A 181 0.04 5.94 -15.75
CA SER A 181 -0.54 4.77 -15.10
C SER A 181 -1.58 5.18 -14.07
N SER A 182 -2.64 4.39 -13.98
CA SER A 182 -3.70 4.60 -13.00
C SER A 182 -3.20 4.38 -11.58
N ASP A 183 -2.11 3.67 -11.34
CA ASP A 183 -1.48 3.52 -10.04
C ASP A 183 -0.02 3.00 -10.16
N ASN A 184 0.83 3.28 -9.18
CA ASN A 184 2.19 2.74 -9.07
C ASN A 184 2.66 2.83 -7.60
N TYR A 185 3.77 2.20 -7.21
CA TYR A 185 4.27 2.19 -5.82
C TYR A 185 3.19 1.75 -4.81
N PHE A 186 2.46 0.70 -5.13
CA PHE A 186 1.39 0.11 -4.32
C PHE A 186 1.89 -1.12 -3.57
N GLU A 187 1.08 -1.62 -2.65
CA GLU A 187 1.31 -2.89 -1.99
C GLU A 187 0.82 -4.03 -2.88
N LEU A 188 1.57 -5.12 -2.97
CA LEU A 188 1.02 -6.40 -3.43
C LEU A 188 0.83 -7.30 -2.22
N TYR A 189 -0.43 -7.50 -1.85
CA TYR A 189 -0.79 -8.46 -0.80
C TYR A 189 -0.68 -9.90 -1.35
N PRO A 190 -0.32 -10.88 -0.50
CA PRO A 190 -0.13 -12.26 -0.93
C PRO A 190 -1.33 -12.80 -1.70
N ARG A 191 -1.10 -13.27 -2.93
CA ARG A 191 -2.08 -13.88 -3.84
C ARG A 191 -3.24 -12.98 -4.27
N GLU A 192 -3.25 -11.71 -3.88
CA GLU A 192 -4.21 -10.73 -4.36
C GLU A 192 -3.72 -10.13 -5.69
N LYS A 193 -4.64 -10.03 -6.66
CA LYS A 193 -4.36 -9.44 -7.96
C LYS A 193 -4.53 -7.93 -7.89
N LYS A 194 -3.49 -7.17 -8.21
CA LYS A 194 -3.56 -5.71 -8.44
C LYS A 194 -3.58 -5.43 -9.93
N GLU A 195 -4.50 -4.59 -10.36
CA GLU A 195 -4.64 -4.17 -11.76
C GLU A 195 -4.37 -2.68 -11.92
N VAL A 196 -3.67 -2.33 -12.99
CA VAL A 196 -3.29 -0.96 -13.33
C VAL A 196 -3.59 -0.73 -14.81
N VAL A 197 -4.35 0.33 -15.09
CA VAL A 197 -4.55 0.82 -16.46
C VAL A 197 -3.35 1.69 -16.82
N VAL A 198 -2.76 1.43 -17.98
CA VAL A 198 -1.62 2.19 -18.51
C VAL A 198 -2.04 2.79 -19.85
N GLU A 199 -1.81 4.09 -20.00
CA GLU A 199 -2.11 4.84 -21.21
C GLU A 199 -0.82 5.26 -21.89
N PHE A 200 -0.78 5.16 -23.22
CA PHE A 200 0.40 5.42 -24.04
C PHE A 200 0.15 6.61 -24.96
N THR A 201 1.18 7.42 -25.18
CA THR A 201 1.09 8.56 -26.12
C THR A 201 1.09 8.13 -27.59
N LYS A 202 1.53 6.89 -27.88
CA LYS A 202 1.60 6.29 -29.22
C LYS A 202 1.18 4.82 -29.16
N PRO A 203 0.69 4.23 -30.27
CA PRO A 203 0.41 2.81 -30.34
C PRO A 203 1.59 1.93 -29.91
N VAL A 204 1.31 0.88 -29.14
CA VAL A 204 2.30 -0.11 -28.67
C VAL A 204 1.82 -1.53 -28.90
N THR A 205 2.77 -2.46 -29.04
CA THR A 205 2.46 -3.89 -29.13
C THR A 205 2.67 -4.58 -27.79
N LYS A 206 1.93 -5.67 -27.55
CA LYS A 206 2.10 -6.50 -26.36
C LYS A 206 3.54 -7.01 -26.24
N ALA A 207 4.16 -7.42 -27.35
CA ALA A 207 5.55 -7.89 -27.36
C ALA A 207 6.52 -6.82 -26.85
N LYS A 208 6.35 -5.56 -27.29
CA LYS A 208 7.18 -4.43 -26.84
C LYS A 208 6.98 -4.16 -25.34
N LEU A 209 5.74 -4.21 -24.85
CA LEU A 209 5.44 -4.03 -23.43
C LEU A 209 6.05 -5.15 -22.57
N THR A 210 5.91 -6.41 -22.98
CA THR A 210 6.51 -7.55 -22.27
C THR A 210 8.03 -7.43 -22.19
N ALA A 211 8.70 -7.03 -23.27
CA ALA A 211 10.15 -6.86 -23.29
C ALA A 211 10.63 -5.69 -22.40
N ALA A 212 9.83 -4.61 -22.32
CA ALA A 212 10.17 -3.41 -21.57
C ALA A 212 9.83 -3.50 -20.08
N LEU A 213 8.82 -4.30 -19.67
CA LEU A 213 8.35 -4.33 -18.29
C LEU A 213 9.48 -4.61 -17.29
N ARG A 214 9.68 -3.68 -16.36
CA ARG A 214 10.54 -3.84 -15.19
C ARG A 214 9.68 -3.64 -13.96
N SER A 215 9.96 -4.40 -12.91
CA SER A 215 9.30 -4.23 -11.63
C SER A 215 10.26 -4.50 -10.47
N ARG A 216 9.97 -3.87 -9.33
CA ARG A 216 10.72 -4.04 -8.09
C ARG A 216 9.84 -3.71 -6.90
N SER A 217 10.15 -4.26 -5.75
CA SER A 217 9.61 -3.86 -4.44
C SER A 217 10.74 -3.38 -3.53
N LEU A 218 10.42 -2.96 -2.30
CA LEU A 218 11.44 -2.62 -1.31
C LEU A 218 12.37 -3.80 -0.99
N ALA A 219 11.87 -5.04 -0.96
CA ALA A 219 12.66 -6.22 -0.66
C ALA A 219 13.76 -6.51 -1.71
N ASP A 220 13.63 -5.93 -2.91
CA ASP A 220 14.60 -6.09 -3.99
C ASP A 220 15.76 -5.07 -3.92
N THR A 221 15.72 -4.10 -3.00
CA THR A 221 16.68 -2.98 -2.97
C THR A 221 17.87 -3.17 -2.04
N TYR A 222 17.87 -4.20 -1.20
CA TYR A 222 18.96 -4.53 -0.27
C TYR A 222 19.42 -5.97 -0.50
N ALA A 223 20.51 -6.40 0.16
CA ALA A 223 21.07 -7.75 0.13
C ALA A 223 20.80 -8.44 1.48
#